data_AF-A0A7C4KPQ4-F1
#
_entry.id   AF-A0A7C4KPQ4-F1
#
_cell.length_a   1.000
_cell.length_b   1.000
_cell.length_c   1.000
_cell.angle_alpha   90.00
_cell.angle_beta   90.00
_cell.angle_gamma   90.00
#
_symmetry.space_group_name_H-M   'P 1'
#
loop_
_entity.id
_entity.type
_entity.pdbx_description
1 polymer ?
#
loop_
_entity_poly.entity_id
_entity_poly.type
_entity_poly.pdbx_seq_one_letter_code
_entity_poly.pdbx_strand_id
1 'polypeptide(L)'
;MKTGRRPHSWWLVIAGVLLTLGIFCGCLSAGAEPPQATFESIYSRATNKAGAVILYKPLSQDARHLETLLAPFILQSVDPASTQTNDANLLQTDFGATLAGATNPQPIVYFRAQTWTNTGTVCTQMLYLWLYAPSASPEALPVQGLRVTLDTNGFPVIWEVLAAPQNRQEVYVAGSLEHASLQHFGGRLPGRRFAVEPSLQLAPRLIMPAVVEDSPVVFGPMFYLEPRTRGPHAVICRCMPALATQIVQTVYYDLQPWPENALKVLEQMPKGKAIARQIEDFIQHRPAAQLRLPPPFESRTVPQRVDANK
;
A
#
# COMPACT_ATOMS: atom_id res chain seq x y z
N MET A 1 -2.24 83.56 -0.27
CA MET A 1 -1.43 84.54 -1.03
C MET A 1 -0.01 84.00 -1.19
N LYS A 2 0.47 83.97 -2.43
CA LYS A 2 1.86 84.23 -2.88
C LYS A 2 3.00 83.63 -2.04
N THR A 3 3.54 82.48 -2.47
CA THR A 3 4.75 82.34 -3.30
C THR A 3 6.07 82.73 -2.62
N GLY A 4 6.99 81.75 -2.58
CA GLY A 4 8.39 82.02 -2.95
C GLY A 4 9.43 81.77 -1.86
N ARG A 5 10.27 80.75 -2.05
CA ARG A 5 11.71 80.87 -2.36
C ARG A 5 12.45 79.57 -2.06
N ARG A 6 12.98 78.95 -3.12
CA ARG A 6 14.26 78.21 -3.12
C ARG A 6 15.40 79.27 -3.16
N PRO A 7 16.72 78.99 -2.95
CA PRO A 7 17.40 77.75 -3.35
C PRO A 7 18.75 77.35 -2.68
N HIS A 8 19.32 76.26 -3.20
CA HIS A 8 20.75 75.91 -3.42
C HIS A 8 21.70 75.56 -2.26
N SER A 9 22.18 74.31 -2.24
CA SER A 9 23.53 73.89 -2.71
C SER A 9 23.67 72.35 -2.54
N TRP A 10 23.81 71.58 -3.63
CA TRP A 10 25.09 71.09 -4.24
C TRP A 10 25.80 70.09 -3.29
N TRP A 11 25.92 68.78 -3.54
CA TRP A 11 26.47 68.01 -4.67
C TRP A 11 26.12 66.51 -4.46
N LEU A 12 25.70 65.77 -5.52
CA LEU A 12 26.38 64.58 -6.15
C LEU A 12 26.67 63.40 -5.19
N VAL A 13 26.49 62.09 -5.47
CA VAL A 13 26.47 61.19 -6.64
C VAL A 13 25.81 59.90 -6.08
N ILE A 14 25.02 59.06 -6.76
CA ILE A 14 25.43 57.83 -7.47
C ILE A 14 24.16 57.11 -7.94
N ALA A 15 24.26 56.66 -9.19
CA ALA A 15 23.34 55.86 -9.98
C ALA A 15 22.90 54.54 -9.33
N GLY A 16 21.71 54.07 -9.71
CA GLY A 16 21.24 52.73 -9.36
C GLY A 16 19.85 52.44 -9.90
N VAL A 17 19.71 52.43 -11.23
CA VAL A 17 18.55 51.84 -11.90
C VAL A 17 18.49 50.36 -11.51
N LEU A 18 17.47 49.95 -10.76
CA LEU A 18 17.07 48.54 -10.70
C LEU A 18 15.55 48.44 -10.86
N LEU A 19 15.20 48.22 -12.13
CA LEU A 19 14.00 47.56 -12.62
C LEU A 19 13.50 46.52 -11.62
N THR A 20 12.37 46.79 -11.00
CA THR A 20 11.55 45.78 -10.31
C THR A 20 10.84 44.93 -11.37
N LEU A 21 11.58 44.01 -12.00
CA LEU A 21 10.98 42.85 -12.64
C LEU A 21 10.69 41.84 -11.54
N GLY A 22 9.43 41.79 -11.11
CA GLY A 22 8.91 40.72 -10.25
C GLY A 22 8.96 39.39 -10.99
N ILE A 23 10.08 38.69 -10.85
CA ILE A 23 10.19 37.27 -11.18
C ILE A 23 9.33 36.54 -10.15
N PHE A 24 8.09 36.20 -10.53
CA PHE A 24 7.33 35.12 -9.91
C PHE A 24 8.09 33.81 -10.19
N CYS A 25 9.10 33.53 -9.37
CA CYS A 25 9.70 32.21 -9.30
C CYS A 25 8.70 31.33 -8.55
N GLY A 26 7.74 30.77 -9.31
CA GLY A 26 6.94 29.67 -8.82
C GLY A 26 7.88 28.53 -8.49
N CYS A 27 8.12 28.31 -7.19
CA CYS A 27 8.71 27.07 -6.70
C CYS A 27 7.73 25.95 -7.05
N LEU A 28 7.86 25.39 -8.26
CA LEU A 28 7.50 24.00 -8.49
C LEU A 28 8.40 23.20 -7.55
N SER A 29 7.86 22.81 -6.41
CA SER A 29 8.43 21.73 -5.60
C SER A 29 8.40 20.46 -6.43
N ALA A 30 9.43 20.26 -7.24
CA ALA A 30 9.78 18.95 -7.77
C ALA A 30 9.86 18.03 -6.55
N GLY A 31 9.01 17.01 -6.51
CA GLY A 31 8.98 16.05 -5.40
C GLY A 31 10.38 15.49 -5.22
N ALA A 32 11.00 15.81 -4.08
CA ALA A 32 12.32 15.32 -3.76
C ALA A 32 12.30 13.78 -3.85
N GLU A 33 13.22 13.24 -4.63
CA GLU A 33 13.45 11.80 -4.74
C GLU A 33 13.68 11.25 -3.33
N PRO A 34 12.93 10.21 -2.90
CA PRO A 34 13.13 9.65 -1.57
C PRO A 34 14.58 9.17 -1.43
N PRO A 35 15.27 9.45 -0.31
CA PRO A 35 16.68 9.11 -0.15
C PRO A 35 16.89 7.59 -0.34
N GLN A 36 17.96 7.18 -1.02
CA GLN A 36 18.30 5.78 -1.29
C GLN A 36 18.38 4.90 -0.02
N ALA A 37 18.87 5.46 1.09
CA ALA A 37 18.90 4.81 2.41
C ALA A 37 17.50 4.35 2.90
N THR A 38 16.44 4.98 2.37
CA THR A 38 15.06 4.67 2.71
C THR A 38 14.47 3.50 1.93
N PHE A 39 15.05 3.13 0.79
CA PHE A 39 14.63 1.94 0.04
C PHE A 39 15.28 0.68 0.59
N GLU A 40 16.55 0.76 0.98
CA GLU A 40 17.26 -0.37 1.62
C GLU A 40 16.54 -0.86 2.87
N SER A 41 16.09 0.05 3.73
CA SER A 41 15.33 -0.32 4.93
C SER A 41 14.04 -1.08 4.60
N ILE A 42 13.35 -0.73 3.51
CA ILE A 42 12.13 -1.41 3.07
C ILE A 42 12.45 -2.81 2.55
N TYR A 43 13.48 -2.92 1.70
CA TYR A 43 13.89 -4.20 1.16
C TYR A 43 14.32 -5.18 2.27
N SER A 44 15.10 -4.71 3.24
CA SER A 44 15.51 -5.53 4.38
C SER A 44 14.31 -5.96 5.22
N ARG A 45 13.41 -5.03 5.54
CA ARG A 45 12.20 -5.30 6.33
C ARG A 45 11.36 -6.41 5.73
N ALA A 46 11.14 -6.40 4.40
CA ALA A 46 10.30 -7.39 3.73
C ALA A 46 10.79 -8.84 3.85
N THR A 47 12.06 -9.05 4.25
CA THR A 47 12.67 -10.39 4.40
C THR A 47 13.04 -10.74 5.85
N ASN A 48 12.96 -9.77 6.76
CA ASN A 48 13.32 -9.99 8.16
C ASN A 48 12.26 -10.84 8.87
N LYS A 49 12.68 -11.58 9.91
CA LYS A 49 11.74 -12.25 10.78
C LYS A 49 10.89 -11.22 11.52
N ALA A 50 9.58 -11.42 11.49
CA ALA A 50 8.67 -10.77 12.41
C ALA A 50 8.78 -11.50 13.75
N GLY A 51 8.74 -10.78 14.86
CA GLY A 51 8.78 -11.38 16.20
C GLY A 51 7.50 -12.13 16.55
N ALA A 52 6.99 -11.91 17.76
CA ALA A 52 5.66 -12.38 18.15
C ALA A 52 4.57 -11.62 17.38
N VAL A 53 3.54 -12.34 16.92
CA VAL A 53 2.42 -11.75 16.16
C VAL A 53 1.06 -12.21 16.68
N ILE A 54 0.06 -11.37 16.50
CA ILE A 54 -1.36 -11.76 16.55
C ILE A 54 -1.81 -12.07 15.12
N LEU A 55 -2.33 -13.28 14.92
CA LEU A 55 -2.89 -13.71 13.65
C LEU A 55 -4.39 -13.37 13.60
N TYR A 56 -4.80 -12.62 12.59
CA TYR A 56 -6.19 -12.46 12.21
C TYR A 56 -6.46 -13.22 10.93
N LYS A 57 -7.49 -14.06 10.95
CA LYS A 57 -7.89 -14.87 9.80
C LYS A 57 -9.40 -14.81 9.63
N PRO A 58 -9.94 -15.01 8.42
CA PRO A 58 -11.38 -14.93 8.20
C PRO A 58 -12.09 -15.98 9.09
N LEU A 59 -13.16 -15.56 9.75
CA LEU A 59 -14.14 -16.47 10.32
C LEU A 59 -14.63 -17.36 9.17
N SER A 60 -14.60 -18.67 9.38
CA SER A 60 -14.74 -19.65 8.31
C SER A 60 -15.99 -19.39 7.47
N GLN A 61 -15.80 -18.78 6.30
CA GLN A 61 -16.81 -18.64 5.27
C GLN A 61 -16.62 -19.72 4.21
N ASP A 62 -17.64 -19.93 3.40
CA ASP A 62 -17.64 -20.90 2.31
C ASP A 62 -16.39 -20.72 1.43
N ALA A 63 -15.48 -21.69 1.48
CA ALA A 63 -14.20 -21.68 0.78
C ALA A 63 -14.34 -21.78 -0.75
N ARG A 64 -15.56 -21.76 -1.28
CA ARG A 64 -15.85 -21.71 -2.72
C ARG A 64 -15.89 -20.28 -3.27
N HIS A 65 -16.01 -19.28 -2.40
CA HIS A 65 -16.11 -17.88 -2.78
C HIS A 65 -14.73 -17.24 -2.93
N LEU A 66 -14.52 -16.51 -4.03
CA LEU A 66 -13.22 -15.92 -4.38
C LEU A 66 -12.78 -14.89 -3.33
N GLU A 67 -13.72 -14.09 -2.83
CA GLU A 67 -13.53 -13.12 -1.76
C GLU A 67 -13.01 -13.76 -0.46
N THR A 68 -13.45 -14.99 -0.16
CA THR A 68 -13.01 -15.76 1.00
C THR A 68 -11.65 -16.39 0.76
N LEU A 69 -11.46 -16.99 -0.42
CA LEU A 69 -10.19 -17.64 -0.81
C LEU A 69 -9.03 -16.64 -0.77
N LEU A 70 -9.24 -15.44 -1.33
CA LEU A 70 -8.24 -14.39 -1.44
C LEU A 70 -8.12 -13.50 -0.20
N ALA A 71 -8.97 -13.72 0.83
CA ALA A 71 -8.93 -12.93 2.04
C ALA A 71 -7.56 -13.05 2.74
N PRO A 72 -6.94 -11.93 3.16
CA PRO A 72 -5.60 -11.96 3.72
C PRO A 72 -5.59 -12.58 5.13
N PHE A 73 -4.54 -13.33 5.45
CA PHE A 73 -4.18 -13.54 6.85
C PHE A 73 -3.41 -12.31 7.30
N ILE A 74 -3.92 -11.56 8.27
CA ILE A 74 -3.28 -10.35 8.77
C ILE A 74 -2.46 -10.72 10.00
N LEU A 75 -1.18 -10.41 10.02
CA LEU A 75 -0.27 -10.73 11.13
C LEU A 75 0.25 -9.43 11.73
N GLN A 76 -0.34 -9.02 12.84
CA GLN A 76 0.04 -7.80 13.55
C GLN A 76 1.16 -8.14 14.53
N SER A 77 2.35 -7.58 14.32
CA SER A 77 3.45 -7.76 15.26
C SER A 77 3.11 -7.16 16.62
N VAL A 78 3.64 -7.76 17.68
CA VAL A 78 3.50 -7.32 19.07
C VAL A 78 4.83 -6.75 19.53
N ASP A 79 4.80 -5.60 20.19
CA ASP A 79 5.99 -5.02 20.82
C ASP A 79 6.30 -5.78 22.13
N PRO A 80 7.45 -6.46 22.24
CA PRO A 80 7.80 -7.21 23.44
C PRO A 80 8.01 -6.32 24.68
N ALA A 81 8.27 -5.02 24.49
CA ALA A 81 8.39 -4.06 25.59
C ALA A 81 7.02 -3.54 26.09
N SER A 82 5.94 -3.86 25.39
CA SER A 82 4.57 -3.50 25.78
C SER A 82 4.01 -4.54 26.74
N THR A 83 3.95 -4.22 28.04
CA THR A 83 3.24 -5.03 29.05
C THR A 83 1.71 -4.91 28.93
N GLN A 84 1.21 -4.01 28.10
CA GLN A 84 -0.20 -3.88 27.77
C GLN A 84 -0.50 -4.60 26.46
N THR A 85 -1.15 -5.75 26.57
CA THR A 85 -1.89 -6.39 25.48
C THR A 85 -3.19 -5.64 25.12
N ASN A 86 -3.45 -4.45 25.67
CA ASN A 86 -4.83 -3.95 25.73
C ASN A 86 -5.14 -2.72 24.85
N ASP A 87 -4.19 -1.83 24.56
CA ASP A 87 -4.57 -0.54 23.93
C ASP A 87 -4.36 -0.48 22.40
N ALA A 88 -3.62 -1.44 21.83
CA ALA A 88 -3.32 -1.49 20.39
C ALA A 88 -4.03 -2.66 19.66
N ASN A 89 -4.83 -3.43 20.40
CA ASN A 89 -5.29 -4.73 19.96
C ASN A 89 -6.66 -4.70 19.27
N LEU A 90 -6.62 -5.18 18.02
CA LEU A 90 -7.67 -5.89 17.31
C LEU A 90 -8.80 -5.06 16.72
N LEU A 91 -8.57 -4.39 15.57
CA LEU A 91 -9.60 -4.15 14.54
C LEU A 91 -10.99 -3.83 15.13
N GLN A 92 -11.05 -3.01 16.19
CA GLN A 92 -12.20 -3.11 17.09
C GLN A 92 -13.41 -2.50 16.41
N THR A 93 -14.39 -3.38 16.28
CA THR A 93 -15.83 -3.20 16.25
C THR A 93 -16.26 -1.78 15.98
N ASP A 94 -16.13 -0.80 16.86
CA ASP A 94 -16.93 0.43 16.80
C ASP A 94 -16.83 1.24 15.49
N PHE A 95 -15.66 1.34 14.85
CA PHE A 95 -15.53 2.10 13.60
C PHE A 95 -16.06 1.32 12.37
N GLY A 96 -15.82 0.00 12.31
CA GLY A 96 -16.40 -0.88 11.29
C GLY A 96 -17.89 -1.19 11.56
N ALA A 97 -18.26 -1.43 12.80
CA ALA A 97 -19.62 -1.55 13.33
C ALA A 97 -20.47 -0.34 12.97
N THR A 98 -19.91 0.88 13.03
CA THR A 98 -20.63 2.08 12.57
C THR A 98 -20.90 2.03 11.07
N LEU A 99 -19.96 1.53 10.25
CA LEU A 99 -20.19 1.29 8.82
C LEU A 99 -21.17 0.13 8.56
N ALA A 100 -21.18 -0.88 9.42
CA ALA A 100 -22.07 -2.04 9.34
C ALA A 100 -23.45 -1.80 9.97
N GLY A 101 -23.67 -0.65 10.63
CA GLY A 101 -24.93 -0.29 11.28
C GLY A 101 -25.30 -1.15 12.49
N ALA A 102 -24.37 -1.92 13.07
CA ALA A 102 -24.63 -2.84 14.18
C ALA A 102 -23.37 -3.05 15.04
N THR A 103 -23.55 -3.28 16.35
CA THR A 103 -22.48 -3.74 17.26
C THR A 103 -22.06 -5.16 16.88
N ASN A 104 -21.15 -5.30 15.92
CA ASN A 104 -20.53 -6.59 15.62
C ASN A 104 -19.47 -6.87 16.70
N PRO A 105 -19.50 -7.99 17.44
CA PRO A 105 -18.43 -8.32 18.40
C PRO A 105 -17.10 -8.73 17.73
N GLN A 106 -17.10 -9.00 16.42
CA GLN A 106 -15.90 -9.41 15.69
C GLN A 106 -15.29 -8.26 14.88
N PRO A 107 -13.95 -8.24 14.73
CA PRO A 107 -13.29 -7.48 13.68
C PRO A 107 -13.94 -7.65 12.32
N ILE A 108 -14.04 -6.57 11.54
CA ILE A 108 -14.57 -6.61 10.17
C ILE A 108 -13.44 -6.27 9.18
N VAL A 109 -13.27 -7.13 8.18
CA VAL A 109 -12.55 -6.80 6.96
C VAL A 109 -13.58 -6.64 5.85
N TYR A 110 -13.56 -5.48 5.21
CA TYR A 110 -14.41 -5.22 4.07
C TYR A 110 -13.76 -5.72 2.79
N PHE A 111 -14.57 -6.17 1.84
CA PHE A 111 -14.10 -6.52 0.51
C PHE A 111 -14.89 -5.84 -0.61
N ARG A 112 -14.25 -5.70 -1.77
CA ARG A 112 -14.89 -5.26 -3.01
C ARG A 112 -14.23 -5.93 -4.21
N ALA A 113 -15.03 -6.58 -5.05
CA ALA A 113 -14.58 -7.06 -6.35
C ALA A 113 -14.50 -5.89 -7.34
N GLN A 114 -13.48 -5.88 -8.18
CA GLN A 114 -13.24 -4.88 -9.21
C GLN A 114 -12.64 -5.55 -10.46
N THR A 115 -12.71 -4.88 -11.59
CA THR A 115 -11.98 -5.24 -12.80
C THR A 115 -11.00 -4.15 -13.16
N TRP A 116 -9.87 -4.53 -13.74
CA TRP A 116 -8.86 -3.61 -14.26
C TRP A 116 -8.40 -4.08 -15.63
N THR A 117 -8.36 -3.18 -16.60
CA THR A 117 -7.85 -3.48 -17.93
C THR A 117 -6.39 -3.04 -18.04
N ASN A 118 -5.47 -3.98 -18.25
CA ASN A 118 -4.09 -3.70 -18.60
C ASN A 118 -3.84 -4.02 -20.07
N THR A 119 -3.42 -3.03 -20.87
CA THR A 119 -3.06 -3.23 -22.30
C THR A 119 -4.07 -4.08 -23.10
N GLY A 120 -5.38 -3.93 -22.81
CA GLY A 120 -6.46 -4.68 -23.45
C GLY A 120 -6.89 -5.98 -22.77
N THR A 121 -6.15 -6.48 -21.78
CA THR A 121 -6.52 -7.66 -20.98
C THR A 121 -7.30 -7.22 -19.75
N VAL A 122 -8.49 -7.79 -19.54
CA VAL A 122 -9.29 -7.58 -18.33
C VAL A 122 -8.80 -8.53 -17.23
N CYS A 123 -8.40 -7.96 -16.10
CA CYS A 123 -7.96 -8.67 -14.91
C CYS A 123 -8.98 -8.50 -13.78
N THR A 124 -9.21 -9.56 -13.02
CA THR A 124 -10.02 -9.53 -11.80
C THR A 124 -9.18 -8.98 -10.64
N GLN A 125 -9.78 -8.12 -9.83
CA GLN A 125 -9.18 -7.57 -8.62
C GLN A 125 -10.09 -7.76 -7.40
N MET A 126 -9.47 -8.10 -6.27
CA MET A 126 -10.12 -8.09 -4.96
C MET A 126 -9.46 -7.06 -4.06
N LEU A 127 -10.26 -6.10 -3.61
CA LEU A 127 -9.84 -5.09 -2.64
C LEU A 127 -10.31 -5.52 -1.25
N TYR A 128 -9.42 -5.48 -0.27
CA TYR A 128 -9.68 -5.69 1.16
C TYR A 128 -9.30 -4.44 1.95
N LEU A 129 -10.16 -4.03 2.86
CA LEU A 129 -9.99 -2.82 3.67
C LEU A 129 -10.36 -3.12 5.12
N TRP A 130 -9.59 -2.60 6.06
CA TRP A 130 -9.94 -2.66 7.47
C TRP A 130 -9.53 -1.39 8.19
N LEU A 131 -10.30 -1.06 9.21
CA LEU A 131 -10.12 0.16 9.97
C LEU A 131 -9.69 -0.19 11.39
N TYR A 132 -8.94 0.72 11.98
CA TYR A 132 -8.50 0.61 13.36
C TYR A 132 -9.22 1.65 14.22
N ALA A 133 -9.38 1.32 15.49
CA ALA A 133 -9.68 2.33 16.49
C ALA A 133 -8.60 3.44 16.50
N PRO A 134 -8.99 4.68 16.82
CA PRO A 134 -8.04 5.78 17.01
C PRO A 134 -6.92 5.37 17.97
N SER A 135 -5.68 5.67 17.57
CA SER A 135 -4.50 5.43 18.41
C SER A 135 -4.00 6.74 19.00
N ALA A 136 -3.41 6.68 20.20
CA ALA A 136 -2.65 7.79 20.76
C ALA A 136 -1.35 8.06 19.99
N SER A 137 -0.81 7.06 19.29
CA SER A 137 0.36 7.23 18.44
C SER A 137 -0.01 7.99 17.16
N PRO A 138 0.63 9.15 16.87
CA PRO A 138 0.37 9.90 15.66
C PRO A 138 0.88 9.19 14.39
N GLU A 139 1.76 8.20 14.53
CA GLU A 139 2.31 7.41 13.43
C GLU A 139 1.45 6.18 13.08
N ALA A 140 0.51 5.82 13.95
CA ALA A 140 -0.35 4.66 13.74
C ALA A 140 -1.40 4.94 12.67
N LEU A 141 -1.40 4.11 11.63
CA LEU A 141 -2.34 4.23 10.53
C LEU A 141 -3.76 3.91 11.00
N PRO A 142 -4.76 4.74 10.66
CA PRO A 142 -6.16 4.50 11.04
C PRO A 142 -6.87 3.50 10.11
N VAL A 143 -6.31 3.26 8.93
CA VAL A 143 -6.83 2.35 7.92
C VAL A 143 -5.68 1.62 7.25
N GLN A 144 -5.91 0.37 6.89
CA GLN A 144 -5.02 -0.39 6.03
C GLN A 144 -5.82 -1.24 5.05
N GLY A 145 -5.17 -1.67 3.98
CA GLY A 145 -5.82 -2.38 2.91
C GLY A 145 -4.86 -3.04 1.96
N LEU A 146 -5.41 -3.99 1.22
CA LEU A 146 -4.70 -4.80 0.27
C LEU A 146 -5.56 -4.93 -0.98
N ARG A 147 -4.99 -4.68 -2.15
CA ARG A 147 -5.60 -5.07 -3.42
C ARG A 147 -4.83 -6.22 -4.02
N VAL A 148 -5.55 -7.27 -4.41
CA VAL A 148 -5.01 -8.44 -5.08
C VAL A 148 -5.48 -8.41 -6.53
N THR A 149 -4.55 -8.46 -7.48
CA THR A 149 -4.85 -8.62 -8.91
C THR A 149 -4.55 -10.04 -9.33
N LEU A 150 -5.49 -10.63 -10.06
CA LEU A 150 -5.37 -11.98 -10.60
C LEU A 150 -4.89 -11.96 -12.05
N ASP A 151 -4.16 -13.00 -12.42
CA ASP A 151 -3.88 -13.30 -13.82
C ASP A 151 -5.11 -13.91 -14.51
N THR A 152 -4.95 -14.24 -15.79
CA THR A 152 -6.01 -14.87 -16.61
C THR A 152 -6.38 -16.27 -16.14
N ASN A 153 -5.54 -16.92 -15.33
CA ASN A 153 -5.78 -18.23 -14.72
C ASN A 153 -6.42 -18.12 -13.32
N GLY A 154 -6.67 -16.90 -12.83
CA GLY A 154 -7.24 -16.67 -11.50
C GLY A 154 -6.24 -16.74 -10.35
N PHE A 155 -4.93 -16.79 -10.62
CA PHE A 155 -3.90 -16.77 -9.57
C PHE A 155 -3.52 -15.34 -9.20
N PRO A 156 -3.26 -15.06 -7.91
CA PRO A 156 -2.82 -13.74 -7.49
C PRO A 156 -1.40 -13.47 -7.97
N VAL A 157 -1.21 -12.35 -8.67
CA VAL A 157 0.06 -11.97 -9.29
C VAL A 157 0.56 -10.58 -8.92
N ILE A 158 -0.31 -9.70 -8.42
CA ILE A 158 0.06 -8.37 -7.92
C ILE A 158 -0.68 -8.10 -6.63
N TRP A 159 0.03 -7.56 -5.64
CA TRP A 159 -0.52 -7.09 -4.36
C TRP A 159 -0.16 -5.62 -4.14
N GLU A 160 -1.16 -4.76 -4.07
CA GLU A 160 -0.97 -3.32 -3.80
C GLU A 160 -1.39 -3.02 -2.36
N VAL A 161 -0.58 -2.25 -1.63
CA VAL A 161 -0.85 -1.89 -0.23
C VAL A 161 -1.38 -0.46 -0.13
N LEU A 162 -2.45 -0.26 0.65
CA LEU A 162 -3.12 1.04 0.82
C LEU A 162 -2.22 2.09 1.50
N ALA A 163 -1.67 1.77 2.65
CA ALA A 163 -1.09 2.76 3.54
C ALA A 163 0.36 2.42 3.87
N ALA A 164 1.27 2.79 2.97
CA ALA A 164 2.70 2.79 3.28
C ALA A 164 3.06 4.13 3.97
N PRO A 165 3.83 4.12 5.06
CA PRO A 165 4.34 5.34 5.67
C PRO A 165 5.02 6.26 4.63
N GLN A 166 4.90 7.58 4.84
CA GLN A 166 5.66 8.58 4.09
C GLN A 166 5.30 8.67 2.58
N ASN A 167 4.03 8.51 2.22
CA ASN A 167 3.50 8.70 0.85
C ASN A 167 4.11 7.77 -0.21
N ARG A 168 4.48 6.54 0.16
CA ARG A 168 5.03 5.54 -0.77
C ARG A 168 3.96 4.64 -1.35
N GLN A 169 4.30 3.99 -2.46
CA GLN A 169 3.45 3.02 -3.13
C GLN A 169 4.16 1.66 -3.09
N GLU A 170 3.82 0.83 -2.11
CA GLU A 170 4.35 -0.52 -1.99
C GLU A 170 3.49 -1.49 -2.81
N VAL A 171 4.15 -2.16 -3.76
CA VAL A 171 3.54 -3.19 -4.61
C VAL A 171 4.39 -4.44 -4.54
N TYR A 172 3.77 -5.60 -4.44
CA TYR A 172 4.45 -6.89 -4.51
C TYR A 172 3.96 -7.62 -5.76
N VAL A 173 4.82 -8.43 -6.38
CA VAL A 173 4.44 -9.23 -7.56
C VAL A 173 4.84 -10.69 -7.38
N ALA A 174 4.19 -11.57 -8.13
CA ALA A 174 4.52 -12.98 -8.16
C ALA A 174 5.87 -13.21 -8.85
N GLY A 175 6.59 -14.25 -8.44
CA GLY A 175 7.90 -14.60 -9.01
C GLY A 175 7.85 -14.86 -10.50
N SER A 176 6.81 -15.56 -10.95
CA SER A 176 6.50 -15.75 -12.36
C SER A 176 6.38 -14.45 -13.15
N LEU A 177 5.69 -13.44 -12.60
CA LEU A 177 5.50 -12.14 -13.26
C LEU A 177 6.83 -11.37 -13.35
N GLU A 178 7.64 -11.36 -12.29
CA GLU A 178 8.99 -10.77 -12.33
C GLU A 178 9.89 -11.52 -13.33
N HIS A 179 9.82 -12.85 -13.37
CA HIS A 179 10.59 -13.65 -14.32
C HIS A 179 10.19 -13.35 -15.77
N ALA A 180 8.90 -13.33 -16.08
CA ALA A 180 8.39 -12.97 -17.40
C ALA A 180 8.82 -11.55 -17.80
N SER A 181 8.80 -10.62 -16.84
CA SER A 181 9.23 -9.23 -17.06
C SER A 181 10.74 -9.15 -17.35
N LEU A 182 11.57 -9.90 -16.64
CA LEU A 182 13.01 -9.98 -16.92
C LEU A 182 13.29 -10.45 -18.35
N GLN A 183 12.60 -11.50 -18.81
CA GLN A 183 12.73 -12.01 -20.17
C GLN A 183 12.26 -11.00 -21.23
N HIS A 184 11.10 -10.39 -21.00
CA HIS A 184 10.50 -9.47 -21.96
C HIS A 184 11.26 -8.15 -22.09
N PHE A 185 11.74 -7.60 -20.97
CA PHE A 185 12.38 -6.28 -20.94
C PHE A 185 13.91 -6.33 -21.02
N GLY A 186 14.52 -7.52 -21.02
CA GLY A 186 15.97 -7.69 -21.08
C GLY A 186 16.71 -7.28 -19.81
N GLY A 187 16.01 -7.05 -18.70
CA GLY A 187 16.61 -6.74 -17.41
C GLY A 187 15.94 -5.63 -16.62
N ARG A 188 16.61 -5.27 -15.52
CA ARG A 188 16.19 -4.24 -14.55
C ARG A 188 16.66 -2.87 -15.02
N LEU A 189 15.87 -1.83 -14.74
CA LEU A 189 16.28 -0.46 -15.01
C LEU A 189 17.32 0.02 -13.97
N PRO A 190 18.17 1.02 -14.31
CA PRO A 190 19.09 1.61 -13.35
C PRO A 190 18.38 2.10 -12.07
N GLY A 191 18.96 1.79 -10.91
CA GLY A 191 18.39 2.14 -9.61
C GLY A 191 17.18 1.30 -9.16
N ARG A 192 16.71 0.34 -9.98
CA ARG A 192 15.64 -0.59 -9.62
C ARG A 192 16.17 -1.97 -9.25
N ARG A 193 15.47 -2.62 -8.33
CA ARG A 193 15.82 -3.96 -7.84
C ARG A 193 15.16 -5.05 -8.68
N PHE A 194 14.07 -4.72 -9.37
CA PHE A 194 13.26 -5.68 -10.11
C PHE A 194 12.88 -5.15 -11.50
N ALA A 195 12.58 -6.05 -12.43
CA ALA A 195 12.30 -5.72 -13.82
C ALA A 195 10.91 -5.10 -14.01
N VAL A 196 9.93 -5.52 -13.19
CA VAL A 196 8.58 -4.92 -13.19
C VAL A 196 8.56 -3.45 -12.76
N GLU A 197 9.60 -2.97 -12.07
CA GLU A 197 9.62 -1.60 -11.58
C GLU A 197 9.83 -0.62 -12.77
N PRO A 198 9.00 0.43 -12.89
CA PRO A 198 9.20 1.49 -13.88
C PRO A 198 10.45 2.32 -13.58
N SER A 199 10.82 3.21 -14.49
CA SER A 199 11.92 4.14 -14.23
C SER A 199 11.63 5.03 -13.00
N LEU A 200 12.67 5.50 -12.31
CA LEU A 200 12.53 6.42 -11.18
C LEU A 200 11.92 7.76 -11.61
N GLN A 201 12.10 8.16 -12.87
CA GLN A 201 11.47 9.35 -13.45
C GLN A 201 9.95 9.20 -13.59
N LEU A 202 9.47 8.00 -13.95
CA LEU A 202 8.04 7.75 -14.15
C LEU A 202 7.29 7.54 -12.83
N ALA A 203 7.86 6.75 -11.91
CA ALA A 203 7.22 6.44 -10.62
C ALA A 203 8.23 6.46 -9.47
N PRO A 204 8.68 7.65 -9.02
CA PRO A 204 9.72 7.78 -7.98
C PRO A 204 9.30 7.23 -6.62
N ARG A 205 7.98 7.08 -6.39
CA ARG A 205 7.40 6.64 -5.11
C ARG A 205 7.00 5.17 -5.09
N LEU A 206 6.99 4.51 -6.25
CA LEU A 206 6.69 3.09 -6.36
C LEU A 206 7.93 2.30 -5.95
N ILE A 207 7.76 1.39 -5.00
CA ILE A 207 8.78 0.44 -4.59
C ILE A 207 8.18 -0.95 -4.57
N MET A 208 8.95 -1.93 -5.05
CA MET A 208 8.63 -3.32 -4.83
C MET A 208 9.48 -3.92 -3.71
N PRO A 209 8.96 -4.14 -2.49
CA PRO A 209 9.78 -4.57 -1.36
C PRO A 209 10.37 -5.98 -1.55
N ALA A 210 9.58 -6.89 -2.13
CA ALA A 210 9.97 -8.25 -2.41
C ALA A 210 9.10 -8.87 -3.50
N VAL A 211 9.56 -10.01 -4.03
CA VAL A 211 8.76 -10.91 -4.85
C VAL A 211 8.07 -11.93 -3.95
N VAL A 212 6.82 -12.24 -4.26
CA VAL A 212 6.04 -13.29 -3.59
C VAL A 212 6.15 -14.56 -4.41
N GLU A 213 6.46 -15.68 -3.77
CA GLU A 213 6.50 -16.97 -4.47
C GLU A 213 5.12 -17.37 -5.02
N ASP A 214 5.12 -17.99 -6.19
CA ASP A 214 3.91 -18.47 -6.84
C ASP A 214 3.23 -19.55 -5.99
N SER A 215 2.00 -19.28 -5.57
CA SER A 215 1.21 -20.26 -4.85
C SER A 215 0.70 -21.36 -5.80
N PRO A 216 0.81 -22.65 -5.45
CA PRO A 216 0.22 -23.72 -6.25
C PRO A 216 -1.33 -23.68 -6.24
N VAL A 217 -1.91 -22.91 -5.33
CA VAL A 217 -3.37 -22.82 -5.07
C VAL A 217 -3.81 -21.36 -4.94
N VAL A 218 -5.07 -21.07 -5.26
CA VAL A 218 -5.62 -19.71 -5.15
C VAL A 218 -5.96 -19.41 -3.69
N PHE A 219 -5.04 -18.75 -2.99
CA PHE A 219 -5.25 -18.25 -1.63
C PHE A 219 -4.72 -16.83 -1.46
N GLY A 220 -5.33 -16.10 -0.54
CA GLY A 220 -4.89 -14.78 -0.10
C GLY A 220 -3.53 -14.82 0.59
N PRO A 221 -2.79 -13.71 0.61
CA PRO A 221 -1.46 -13.69 1.19
C PRO A 221 -1.50 -13.71 2.73
N MET A 222 -0.32 -13.89 3.32
CA MET A 222 -0.04 -13.44 4.68
C MET A 222 0.48 -11.99 4.62
N PHE A 223 -0.16 -11.08 5.35
CA PHE A 223 0.18 -9.67 5.39
C PHE A 223 0.63 -9.24 6.77
N TYR A 224 1.91 -8.94 6.90
CA TYR A 224 2.56 -8.59 8.15
C TYR A 224 2.52 -7.09 8.38
N LEU A 225 2.24 -6.68 9.61
CA LEU A 225 2.15 -5.29 10.02
C LEU A 225 3.07 -4.99 11.21
N GLU A 226 3.59 -3.76 11.22
CA GLU A 226 4.42 -3.23 12.29
C GLU A 226 3.59 -2.88 13.54
N PRO A 227 4.10 -3.12 14.77
CA PRO A 227 3.31 -3.00 16.01
C PRO A 227 2.82 -1.58 16.30
N ARG A 228 3.66 -0.57 16.02
CA ARG A 228 3.40 0.82 16.41
C ARG A 228 2.75 1.66 15.33
N THR A 229 3.17 1.46 14.09
CA THR A 229 2.71 2.26 12.95
C THR A 229 1.55 1.61 12.21
N ARG A 230 1.33 0.30 12.39
CA ARG A 230 0.40 -0.51 11.55
C ARG A 230 0.74 -0.44 10.06
N GLY A 231 1.97 -0.01 9.74
CA GLY A 231 2.51 0.00 8.40
C GLY A 231 2.84 -1.41 7.92
N PRO A 232 2.90 -1.62 6.59
CA PRO A 232 3.31 -2.90 6.03
C PRO A 232 4.72 -3.26 6.49
N HIS A 233 4.87 -4.49 6.96
CA HIS A 233 6.17 -5.12 7.18
C HIS A 233 6.54 -5.95 5.96
N ALA A 234 5.66 -6.87 5.55
CA ALA A 234 5.85 -7.76 4.41
C ALA A 234 4.51 -8.32 3.89
N VAL A 235 4.48 -8.73 2.62
CA VAL A 235 3.45 -9.60 2.02
C VAL A 235 4.15 -10.87 1.55
N ILE A 236 3.64 -12.04 1.93
CA ILE A 236 4.19 -13.34 1.48
C ILE A 236 3.07 -14.33 1.12
N CYS A 237 3.41 -15.34 0.33
CA CYS A 237 2.51 -16.48 0.08
C CYS A 237 2.33 -17.29 1.38
N ARG A 238 1.16 -17.90 1.57
CA ARG A 238 0.93 -18.86 2.67
C ARG A 238 1.85 -20.09 2.60
N CYS A 239 2.39 -20.37 1.42
CA CYS A 239 3.32 -21.44 1.13
C CYS A 239 4.78 -21.12 1.49
N MET A 240 5.11 -19.84 1.64
CA MET A 240 6.47 -19.41 2.01
C MET A 240 6.73 -19.64 3.50
N PRO A 241 8.00 -19.80 3.92
CA PRO A 241 8.35 -19.85 5.33
C PRO A 241 7.80 -18.64 6.08
N ALA A 242 7.06 -18.88 7.17
CA ALA A 242 6.50 -17.81 7.98
C ALA A 242 7.61 -16.87 8.49
N LEU A 243 7.34 -15.56 8.46
CA LEU A 243 8.24 -14.57 9.03
C LEU A 243 8.06 -14.47 10.55
N ALA A 244 6.87 -14.75 11.07
CA ALA A 244 6.61 -14.77 12.50
C ALA A 244 7.44 -15.85 13.21
N THR A 245 8.09 -15.49 14.31
CA THR A 245 8.75 -16.47 15.19
C THR A 245 7.75 -17.16 16.12
N GLN A 246 6.63 -16.49 16.44
CA GLN A 246 5.61 -17.00 17.33
C GLN A 246 4.24 -16.36 17.03
N ILE A 247 3.18 -17.17 17.05
CA ILE A 247 1.80 -16.67 17.07
C ILE A 247 1.34 -16.67 18.52
N VAL A 248 1.09 -15.50 19.10
CA VAL A 248 0.68 -15.36 20.51
C VAL A 248 -0.84 -15.40 20.69
N GLN A 249 -1.58 -15.06 19.64
CA GLN A 249 -3.03 -15.09 19.63
C GLN A 249 -3.55 -15.31 18.21
N THR A 250 -4.68 -16.01 18.08
CA THR A 250 -5.45 -16.08 16.83
C THR A 250 -6.81 -15.45 17.07
N VAL A 251 -7.19 -14.52 16.20
CA VAL A 251 -8.49 -13.85 16.19
C VAL A 251 -9.15 -14.05 14.83
N TYR A 252 -10.46 -14.21 14.86
CA TYR A 252 -11.27 -14.33 13.65
C TYR A 252 -11.89 -12.99 13.31
N TYR A 253 -11.98 -12.69 12.02
CA TYR A 253 -12.67 -11.50 11.52
C TYR A 253 -13.80 -11.89 10.59
N ASP A 254 -14.88 -11.10 10.59
CA ASP A 254 -15.94 -11.21 9.60
C ASP A 254 -15.53 -10.54 8.29
N LEU A 255 -15.86 -11.20 7.19
CA LEU A 255 -15.68 -10.65 5.85
C LEU A 255 -17.02 -10.08 5.37
N GLN A 256 -17.06 -8.78 5.07
CA GLN A 256 -18.28 -8.08 4.64
C GLN A 256 -18.08 -7.28 3.35
N PRO A 257 -19.09 -7.15 2.48
CA PRO A 257 -18.98 -6.25 1.33
C PRO A 257 -18.76 -4.80 1.77
N TRP A 258 -17.94 -4.05 1.02
CA TRP A 258 -17.74 -2.62 1.25
C TRP A 258 -19.07 -1.85 1.05
N PRO A 259 -19.60 -1.13 2.06
CA PRO A 259 -20.87 -0.42 1.93
C PRO A 259 -20.80 0.73 0.91
N GLU A 260 -21.86 0.93 0.12
CA GLU A 260 -21.90 1.99 -0.89
C GLU A 260 -21.79 3.39 -0.29
N ASN A 261 -22.36 3.60 0.89
CA ASN A 261 -22.33 4.87 1.63
C ASN A 261 -21.10 5.01 2.55
N ALA A 262 -20.16 4.06 2.55
CA ALA A 262 -19.10 4.01 3.55
C ALA A 262 -18.24 5.28 3.59
N LEU A 263 -17.86 5.83 2.43
CA LEU A 263 -17.07 7.07 2.38
C LEU A 263 -17.81 8.24 3.04
N LYS A 264 -19.11 8.39 2.77
CA LYS A 264 -19.93 9.45 3.39
C LYS A 264 -20.03 9.29 4.90
N VAL A 265 -20.17 8.05 5.39
CA VAL A 265 -20.20 7.76 6.82
C VAL A 265 -18.85 8.07 7.47
N LEU A 266 -17.74 7.70 6.83
CA LEU A 266 -16.40 8.03 7.30
C LEU A 266 -16.16 9.53 7.38
N GLU A 267 -16.62 10.30 6.39
CA GLU A 267 -16.46 11.76 6.39
C GLU A 267 -17.13 12.46 7.59
N GLN A 268 -18.16 11.83 8.17
CA GLN A 268 -18.88 12.35 9.34
C GLN A 268 -18.15 12.08 10.67
N MET A 269 -17.12 11.23 10.66
CA MET A 269 -16.39 10.85 11.86
C MET A 269 -15.21 11.80 12.16
N PRO A 270 -14.79 11.95 13.43
CA PRO A 270 -13.58 12.68 13.78
C PRO A 270 -12.36 12.09 13.05
N LYS A 271 -11.57 12.95 12.37
CA LYS A 271 -10.45 12.57 11.48
C LYS A 271 -10.84 11.70 10.27
N GLY A 272 -12.12 11.37 10.10
CA GLY A 272 -12.59 10.42 9.10
C GLY A 272 -12.55 10.96 7.67
N LYS A 273 -12.59 12.28 7.46
CA LYS A 273 -12.38 12.88 6.13
C LYS A 273 -11.03 12.53 5.51
N ALA A 274 -9.95 12.51 6.31
CA ALA A 274 -8.62 12.13 5.81
C ALA A 274 -8.57 10.63 5.46
N ILE A 275 -9.22 9.80 6.27
CA ILE A 275 -9.34 8.35 6.05
C ILE A 275 -10.15 8.08 4.78
N ALA A 276 -11.30 8.71 4.62
CA ALA A 276 -12.17 8.59 3.45
C ALA A 276 -11.41 8.96 2.17
N ARG A 277 -10.67 10.07 2.18
CA ARG A 277 -9.82 10.48 1.06
C ARG A 277 -8.75 9.42 0.76
N GLN A 278 -8.07 8.89 1.77
CA GLN A 278 -7.05 7.87 1.57
C GLN A 278 -7.63 6.59 0.93
N ILE A 279 -8.80 6.16 1.39
CA ILE A 279 -9.51 5.00 0.83
C ILE A 279 -9.97 5.27 -0.60
N GLU A 280 -10.55 6.45 -0.85
CA GLU A 280 -10.99 6.87 -2.19
C GLU A 280 -9.81 6.93 -3.15
N ASP A 281 -8.72 7.59 -2.75
CA ASP A 281 -7.48 7.68 -3.51
C ASP A 281 -6.97 6.28 -3.83
N PHE A 282 -7.03 5.34 -2.89
CA PHE A 282 -6.65 3.95 -3.20
C PHE A 282 -7.61 3.31 -4.18
N ILE A 283 -8.92 3.36 -3.94
CA ILE A 283 -9.93 2.79 -4.85
C ILE A 283 -9.77 3.30 -6.28
N GLN A 284 -9.40 4.57 -6.46
CA GLN A 284 -9.24 5.20 -7.76
C GLN A 284 -7.83 4.99 -8.35
N HIS A 285 -6.80 5.10 -7.52
CA HIS A 285 -5.40 5.04 -7.93
C HIS A 285 -4.88 3.60 -8.02
N ARG A 286 -4.19 3.31 -9.12
CA ARG A 286 -3.66 1.98 -9.42
C ARG A 286 -2.13 2.03 -9.52
N PRO A 287 -1.40 1.86 -8.41
CA PRO A 287 0.04 1.62 -8.46
C PRO A 287 0.46 0.58 -9.51
N ALA A 288 -0.33 -0.49 -9.68
CA ALA A 288 -0.10 -1.53 -10.69
C ALA A 288 -0.09 -1.00 -12.14
N ALA A 289 -0.83 0.07 -12.44
CA ALA A 289 -0.84 0.69 -13.76
C ALA A 289 0.47 1.41 -14.12
N GLN A 290 1.35 1.63 -13.12
CA GLN A 290 2.67 2.20 -13.33
C GLN A 290 3.74 1.12 -13.54
N LEU A 291 3.43 -0.16 -13.33
CA LEU A 291 4.40 -1.25 -13.49
C LEU A 291 4.75 -1.48 -14.97
N ARG A 292 5.96 -1.97 -15.20
CA ARG A 292 6.39 -2.54 -16.49
C ARG A 292 5.92 -3.97 -16.54
N LEU A 293 4.85 -4.21 -17.31
CA LEU A 293 4.18 -5.51 -17.36
C LEU A 293 4.29 -6.09 -18.78
N PRO A 294 4.72 -7.35 -18.94
CA PRO A 294 4.76 -7.99 -20.26
C PRO A 294 3.32 -8.27 -20.76
N PRO A 295 3.05 -8.11 -22.05
CA PRO A 295 1.79 -8.55 -22.66
C PRO A 295 1.86 -10.04 -23.08
N PRO A 296 0.76 -10.82 -22.99
CA PRO A 296 -0.32 -10.74 -22.00
C PRO A 296 0.14 -11.30 -20.64
N PHE A 297 -0.63 -11.02 -19.59
CA PHE A 297 -0.44 -11.47 -18.20
C PHE A 297 -0.52 -13.00 -18.00
N GLU A 298 0.07 -13.81 -18.87
CA GLU A 298 0.17 -15.26 -18.69
C GLU A 298 1.34 -15.56 -17.75
N SER A 299 1.06 -15.59 -16.45
CA SER A 299 2.08 -15.84 -15.44
C SER A 299 2.55 -17.31 -15.40
N ARG A 300 2.06 -18.20 -16.27
CA ARG A 300 2.44 -19.62 -16.23
C ARG A 300 2.50 -20.28 -17.59
N THR A 301 3.71 -20.58 -18.04
CA THR A 301 4.02 -21.94 -18.50
C THR A 301 4.45 -22.72 -17.27
N VAL A 302 3.53 -23.40 -16.59
CA VAL A 302 3.92 -24.43 -15.62
C VAL A 302 4.74 -25.45 -16.41
N PRO A 303 6.03 -25.69 -16.11
CA PRO A 303 6.69 -26.87 -16.64
C PRO A 303 5.86 -28.04 -16.10
N GLN A 304 5.20 -28.79 -16.97
CA GLN A 304 4.61 -30.07 -16.58
C GLN A 304 5.69 -30.79 -15.78
N ARG A 305 5.37 -31.11 -14.53
CA ARG A 305 6.22 -31.95 -13.69
C ARG A 305 6.46 -33.20 -14.52
N VAL A 306 7.64 -33.31 -15.11
CA VAL A 306 8.05 -34.54 -15.78
C VAL A 306 8.06 -35.55 -14.65
N ASP A 307 7.11 -36.49 -14.69
CA ASP A 307 7.08 -37.62 -13.78
C ASP A 307 8.39 -38.39 -13.98
N ALA A 308 9.39 -38.04 -13.17
CA ALA A 308 10.61 -38.80 -13.01
C ALA A 308 10.29 -40.01 -12.14
N ASN A 309 9.53 -40.95 -12.71
CA ASN A 309 9.49 -42.33 -12.31
C ASN A 309 9.71 -43.18 -13.57
N LYS A 310 10.98 -43.35 -13.90
CA LYS A 310 11.54 -44.53 -14.58
C LYS A 310 12.83 -44.92 -13.87
#